data_AF-A0A2Z6RSE6-F1
#
_entry.id   AF-A0A2Z6RSE6-F1
#
_cell.length_a   1.000
_cell.length_b   1.000
_cell.length_c   1.000
_cell.angle_alpha   90.00
_cell.angle_beta   90.00
_cell.angle_gamma   90.00
#
_symmetry.space_group_name_H-M   'P 1'
#
loop_
_entity.id
_entity.type
_entity.pdbx_description
1 polymer ?
#
loop_
_entity_poly.entity_id
_entity_poly.type
_entity_poly.pdbx_seq_one_letter_code
_entity_poly.pdbx_strand_id
1 'polypeptide(L)'
;MKRTGSPLTGNEKSMVISVYNYFSRVNFKTEDHQKVTLCKRVAEALGIAESTVGAVVADWNKRGDNTFTPNKPLRRPKLQPDENISEILCTKILNANKTAEQLSTHTLQQFLAKKGYNFSKWKLLRVVHQLGFYYVNFTPPYHCELQPIEGVWSVAKGEVARSGPHPNLLSVRNTLLNAFKEKISSKVIVGLWRRALKNAKEYFESDENIQLLDEEFDGYSSSDNDHVI
;
A
#
# COMPACT_ATOMS: atom_id res chain seq x y z
N MET A 1 26.32 -7.83 -19.79
CA MET A 1 25.38 -8.47 -18.83
C MET A 1 25.13 -7.50 -17.68
N LYS A 2 23.88 -7.06 -17.44
CA LYS A 2 23.55 -6.17 -16.30
C LYS A 2 23.31 -7.03 -15.06
N ARG A 3 24.04 -6.79 -13.97
CA ARG A 3 23.80 -7.46 -12.68
C ARG A 3 22.46 -7.03 -12.10
N THR A 4 21.69 -8.00 -11.61
CA THR A 4 20.56 -7.78 -10.72
C THR A 4 21.07 -7.16 -9.41
N GLY A 5 20.29 -6.30 -8.75
CA GLY A 5 20.68 -5.48 -7.59
C GLY A 5 21.07 -6.22 -6.30
N SER A 6 21.57 -7.45 -6.38
CA SER A 6 22.16 -8.19 -5.27
C SER A 6 23.50 -7.56 -4.85
N PRO A 7 23.73 -7.34 -3.55
CA PRO A 7 24.94 -6.70 -3.08
C PRO A 7 26.15 -7.65 -3.19
N LEU A 8 27.34 -7.06 -3.39
CA LEU A 8 28.59 -7.82 -3.58
C LEU A 8 28.93 -8.68 -2.37
N THR A 9 29.36 -9.91 -2.64
CA THR A 9 29.96 -10.86 -1.69
C THR A 9 31.36 -10.43 -1.27
N GLY A 10 31.88 -10.96 -0.15
CA GLY A 10 33.22 -10.62 0.35
C GLY A 10 34.35 -10.94 -0.65
N ASN A 11 34.23 -12.04 -1.39
CA ASN A 11 35.20 -12.44 -2.41
C ASN A 11 35.20 -11.46 -3.59
N GLU A 12 34.02 -11.01 -4.02
CA GLU A 12 33.92 -10.01 -5.09
C GLU A 12 34.49 -8.67 -4.66
N LYS A 13 34.27 -8.26 -3.40
CA LYS A 13 34.90 -7.06 -2.85
C LYS A 13 36.44 -7.19 -2.81
N SER A 14 36.96 -8.39 -2.51
CA SER A 14 38.40 -8.68 -2.56
C SER A 14 38.98 -8.61 -3.98
N MET A 15 38.23 -9.07 -4.99
CA MET A 15 38.60 -8.92 -6.40
C MET A 15 38.66 -7.45 -6.81
N VAL A 16 37.70 -6.63 -6.36
CA VAL A 16 37.71 -5.17 -6.62
C VAL A 16 38.98 -4.52 -6.07
N ILE A 17 39.39 -4.84 -4.83
CA ILE A 17 40.61 -4.29 -4.24
C ILE A 17 41.88 -4.77 -4.96
N SER A 18 41.92 -6.04 -5.40
CA SER A 18 43.06 -6.58 -6.14
C SER A 18 43.26 -5.86 -7.48
N VAL A 19 42.18 -5.63 -8.21
CA VAL A 19 42.19 -4.88 -9.49
C VAL A 19 42.51 -3.40 -9.26
N TYR A 20 41.99 -2.80 -8.19
CA TYR A 20 42.31 -1.43 -7.79
C TYR A 20 43.82 -1.26 -7.51
N ASN A 21 44.42 -2.17 -6.73
CA ASN A 21 45.85 -2.15 -6.42
C ASN A 21 46.72 -2.34 -7.67
N TYR A 22 46.30 -3.22 -8.59
CA TYR A 22 46.97 -3.38 -9.88
C TYR A 22 46.99 -2.06 -10.66
N PHE A 23 45.83 -1.45 -10.87
CA PHE A 23 45.73 -0.19 -11.61
C PHE A 23 46.37 1.00 -10.90
N SER A 24 46.49 0.97 -9.57
CA SER A 24 47.23 1.98 -8.80
C SER A 24 48.74 1.90 -9.01
N ARG A 25 49.28 0.73 -9.38
CA ARG A 25 50.72 0.53 -9.61
C ARG A 25 51.12 0.74 -11.07
N VAL A 26 50.18 0.53 -12.00
CA VAL A 26 50.42 0.74 -13.43
C VAL A 26 50.40 2.24 -13.73
N ASN A 27 51.56 2.80 -14.08
CA ASN A 27 51.68 4.18 -14.54
C ASN A 27 51.07 4.31 -15.94
N PHE A 28 49.82 4.74 -16.01
CA PHE A 28 49.19 5.06 -17.28
C PHE A 28 49.67 6.42 -17.78
N LYS A 29 50.41 6.43 -18.89
CA LYS A 29 50.68 7.66 -19.64
C LYS A 29 49.35 8.18 -20.17
N THR A 30 48.91 9.35 -19.71
CA THR A 30 47.69 9.99 -20.21
C THR A 30 48.00 10.64 -21.55
N GLU A 31 47.77 9.93 -22.65
CA GLU A 31 47.77 10.54 -24.00
C GLU A 31 46.41 11.14 -24.38
N ASP A 32 45.37 10.92 -23.58
CA ASP A 32 44.02 11.43 -23.86
C ASP A 32 43.58 12.54 -22.90
N HIS A 33 42.93 13.57 -23.47
CA HIS A 33 42.33 14.73 -22.80
C HIS A 33 41.21 14.40 -21.80
N GLN A 34 40.95 13.12 -21.51
CA GLN A 34 40.00 12.66 -20.51
C GLN A 34 40.72 12.07 -19.30
N LYS A 35 40.72 12.82 -18.20
CA LYS A 35 41.27 12.38 -16.91
C LYS A 35 40.34 11.33 -16.28
N VAL A 36 40.42 10.09 -16.73
CA VAL A 36 39.64 8.96 -16.20
C VAL A 36 40.14 8.60 -14.80
N THR A 37 39.23 8.57 -13.81
CA THR A 37 39.53 8.19 -12.42
C THR A 37 39.93 6.72 -12.32
N LEU A 38 40.74 6.38 -11.32
CA LEU A 38 41.12 4.99 -11.04
C LEU A 38 39.89 4.10 -10.80
N CYS A 39 38.90 4.61 -10.06
CA CYS A 39 37.64 3.92 -9.79
C CYS A 39 36.85 3.63 -11.07
N LYS A 40 36.84 4.54 -12.05
CA LYS A 40 36.17 4.35 -13.33
C LYS A 40 36.81 3.24 -14.16
N ARG A 41 38.15 3.14 -14.17
CA ARG A 41 38.86 2.04 -14.86
C ARG A 41 38.56 0.67 -14.24
N VAL A 42 38.55 0.60 -12.91
CA VAL A 42 38.19 -0.63 -12.17
C VAL A 42 36.75 -1.01 -12.45
N ALA A 43 35.84 -0.03 -12.48
CA ALA A 43 34.43 -0.21 -12.78
C ALA A 43 34.21 -0.77 -14.19
N GLU A 44 34.90 -0.21 -15.19
CA GLU A 44 34.87 -0.67 -16.58
C GLU A 44 35.43 -2.09 -16.72
N ALA A 45 36.56 -2.40 -16.06
CA ALA A 45 37.19 -3.72 -16.11
C ALA A 45 36.33 -4.83 -15.49
N LEU A 46 35.62 -4.52 -14.40
CA LEU A 46 34.78 -5.49 -13.66
C LEU A 46 33.29 -5.44 -14.03
N GLY A 47 32.88 -4.50 -14.86
CA GLY A 47 31.47 -4.33 -15.27
C GLY A 47 30.54 -3.95 -14.10
N ILE A 48 31.04 -3.20 -13.12
CA ILE A 48 30.30 -2.74 -11.93
C ILE A 48 30.17 -1.22 -11.92
N ALA A 49 29.23 -0.68 -11.13
CA ALA A 49 29.07 0.78 -11.03
C ALA A 49 30.26 1.44 -10.31
N GLU A 50 30.72 2.60 -10.78
CA GLU A 50 31.83 3.36 -10.17
C GLU A 50 31.56 3.69 -8.70
N SER A 51 30.31 4.02 -8.35
CA SER A 51 29.88 4.26 -6.97
C SER A 51 30.07 3.04 -6.07
N THR A 52 29.96 1.82 -6.62
CA THR A 52 30.17 0.58 -5.89
C THR A 52 31.65 0.34 -5.62
N VAL A 53 32.52 0.62 -6.61
CA VAL A 53 33.98 0.58 -6.42
C VAL A 53 34.38 1.57 -5.33
N GLY A 54 33.89 2.81 -5.41
CA GLY A 54 34.18 3.85 -4.41
C GLY A 54 33.76 3.43 -3.00
N ALA A 55 32.57 2.82 -2.84
CA ALA A 55 32.10 2.34 -1.55
C ALA A 55 32.98 1.20 -0.98
N VAL A 56 33.42 0.26 -1.83
CA VAL A 56 34.29 -0.85 -1.41
C VAL A 56 35.67 -0.35 -1.00
N VAL A 57 36.27 0.55 -1.79
CA VAL A 57 37.58 1.15 -1.48
C VAL A 57 37.51 2.00 -0.21
N ALA A 58 36.42 2.75 0.00
CA ALA A 58 36.22 3.52 1.22
C ALA A 58 36.06 2.64 2.47
N ASP A 59 35.38 1.49 2.37
CA ASP A 59 35.28 0.52 3.48
C ASP A 59 36.63 -0.14 3.77
N TRP A 60 37.39 -0.49 2.72
CA TRP A 60 38.74 -1.05 2.84
C TRP A 60 39.72 -0.06 3.49
N ASN A 61 39.75 1.20 3.03
CA ASN A 61 40.61 2.26 3.60
C ASN A 61 40.32 2.53 5.08
N LYS A 62 39.07 2.33 5.54
CA LYS A 62 38.69 2.53 6.94
C LYS A 62 39.16 1.40 7.87
N ARG A 63 39.33 0.19 7.36
CA ARG A 63 39.59 -1.01 8.16
C ARG A 63 41.02 -1.51 8.05
N GLY A 64 41.69 -1.29 6.91
CA GLY A 64 43.08 -1.70 6.70
C GLY A 64 43.30 -3.21 6.55
N ASP A 65 42.23 -4.00 6.41
CA ASP A 65 42.25 -5.46 6.27
C ASP A 65 41.24 -5.92 5.20
N ASN A 66 41.34 -7.16 4.71
CA ASN A 66 40.46 -7.76 3.70
C ASN A 66 39.04 -8.08 4.23
N THR A 67 38.71 -7.61 5.42
CA THR A 67 37.42 -7.83 6.07
C THR A 67 36.45 -6.70 5.71
N PHE A 68 35.38 -7.03 4.96
CA PHE A 68 34.36 -6.08 4.52
C PHE A 68 33.14 -6.07 5.43
N THR A 69 32.48 -4.92 5.52
CA THR A 69 31.19 -4.82 6.20
C THR A 69 30.16 -5.76 5.55
N PRO A 70 29.48 -6.61 6.35
CA PRO A 70 28.37 -7.40 5.84
C PRO A 70 27.26 -6.45 5.38
N ASN A 71 26.67 -6.76 4.22
CA ASN A 71 25.61 -5.94 3.65
C ASN A 71 24.41 -5.96 4.60
N LYS A 72 24.01 -4.79 5.12
CA LYS A 72 22.77 -4.69 5.89
C LYS A 72 21.60 -4.99 4.95
N PRO A 73 20.65 -5.85 5.33
CA PRO A 73 19.43 -5.99 4.55
C PRO A 73 18.74 -4.64 4.50
N LEU A 74 18.61 -4.07 3.31
CA LEU A 74 17.87 -2.82 3.05
C LEU A 74 16.36 -2.97 3.31
N ARG A 75 15.90 -4.15 3.74
CA ARG A 75 14.50 -4.41 4.00
C ARG A 75 14.12 -3.81 5.34
N ARG A 76 13.22 -2.83 5.30
CA ARG A 76 12.52 -2.33 6.49
C ARG A 76 11.92 -3.53 7.26
N PRO A 77 12.15 -3.65 8.58
CA PRO A 77 11.52 -4.70 9.37
C PRO A 77 10.00 -4.65 9.16
N LYS A 78 9.37 -5.81 8.96
CA LYS A 78 7.91 -5.87 8.97
C LYS A 78 7.46 -5.44 10.37
N LEU A 79 6.61 -4.42 10.44
CA LEU A 79 5.96 -4.07 11.70
C LEU A 79 5.13 -5.30 12.09
N GLN A 80 5.43 -5.92 13.21
CA GLN A 80 4.52 -6.89 13.80
C GLN A 80 3.80 -6.13 14.92
N PRO A 81 2.46 -5.97 14.84
CA PRO A 81 1.72 -5.43 15.95
C PRO A 81 1.93 -6.36 17.16
N ASP A 82 1.98 -5.76 18.35
CA ASP A 82 1.89 -6.53 19.60
C ASP A 82 0.57 -7.33 19.59
N GLU A 83 0.63 -8.60 19.99
CA GLU A 83 -0.49 -9.54 19.98
C GLU A 83 -1.68 -8.98 20.78
N ASN A 84 -1.39 -8.27 21.87
CA ASN A 84 -2.38 -7.60 22.71
C ASN A 84 -3.14 -6.47 21.96
N ILE A 85 -2.43 -5.67 21.15
CA ILE A 85 -3.02 -4.54 20.42
C ILE A 85 -3.90 -5.04 19.27
N SER A 86 -3.48 -6.13 18.64
CA SER A 86 -4.25 -6.81 17.59
C SER A 86 -5.61 -7.25 18.11
N GLU A 87 -5.62 -7.95 19.25
CA GLU A 87 -6.85 -8.41 19.89
C GLU A 87 -7.76 -7.24 20.27
N ILE A 88 -7.21 -6.19 20.92
CA ILE A 88 -7.96 -4.99 21.30
C ILE A 88 -8.65 -4.32 20.10
N LEU A 89 -7.92 -4.16 18.99
CA LEU A 89 -8.46 -3.55 17.78
C LEU A 89 -9.53 -4.42 17.13
N CYS A 90 -9.27 -5.72 16.98
CA CYS A 90 -10.23 -6.66 16.43
C CYS A 90 -11.53 -6.68 17.23
N THR A 91 -11.47 -6.76 18.56
CA THR A 91 -12.67 -6.76 19.41
C THR A 91 -13.46 -5.46 19.27
N LYS A 92 -12.80 -4.29 19.26
CA LYS A 92 -13.51 -3.00 19.10
C LYS A 92 -14.16 -2.89 17.73
N ILE A 93 -13.46 -3.29 16.66
CA ILE A 93 -14.00 -3.26 15.29
C ILE A 93 -15.20 -4.19 15.16
N LEU A 94 -15.10 -5.43 15.64
CA LEU A 94 -16.20 -6.40 15.56
C LEU A 94 -17.42 -5.97 16.37
N ASN A 95 -17.23 -5.39 17.56
CA ASN A 95 -18.35 -4.91 18.37
C ASN A 95 -19.04 -3.72 17.72
N ALA A 96 -18.27 -2.76 17.18
CA ALA A 96 -18.85 -1.63 16.46
C ALA A 96 -19.63 -2.07 15.22
N ASN A 97 -19.13 -3.07 14.49
CA ASN A 97 -19.84 -3.65 13.35
C ASN A 97 -21.16 -4.31 13.75
N LYS A 98 -21.23 -4.93 14.93
CA LYS A 98 -22.48 -5.50 15.47
C LYS A 98 -23.48 -4.42 15.90
N THR A 99 -22.99 -3.31 16.45
CA THR A 99 -23.83 -2.20 16.93
C THR A 99 -24.09 -1.13 15.86
N ALA A 100 -23.55 -1.30 14.65
CA ALA A 100 -23.56 -0.32 13.57
C ALA A 100 -23.00 1.05 14.00
N GLU A 101 -22.04 1.05 14.94
CA GLU A 101 -21.34 2.27 15.37
C GLU A 101 -20.36 2.73 14.29
N GLN A 102 -20.35 4.04 14.03
CA GLN A 102 -19.36 4.67 13.16
C GLN A 102 -17.96 4.54 13.77
N LEU A 103 -17.08 3.84 13.06
CA LEU A 103 -15.66 3.85 13.35
C LEU A 103 -14.98 4.79 12.37
N SER A 104 -14.16 5.68 12.92
CA SER A 104 -13.17 6.44 12.16
C SER A 104 -11.79 6.10 12.69
N THR A 105 -10.76 6.45 11.91
CA THR A 105 -9.37 6.31 12.36
C THR A 105 -9.13 7.09 13.66
N HIS A 106 -9.74 8.27 13.80
CA HIS A 106 -9.64 9.10 14.99
C HIS A 106 -10.30 8.43 16.21
N THR A 107 -11.49 7.84 16.05
CA THR A 107 -12.18 7.11 17.12
C THR A 107 -11.34 5.95 17.65
N LEU A 108 -10.70 5.19 16.74
CA LEU A 108 -9.79 4.10 17.11
C LEU A 108 -8.53 4.62 17.82
N GLN A 109 -7.98 5.75 17.38
CA GLN A 109 -6.82 6.39 18.00
C GLN A 109 -7.15 6.86 19.43
N GLN A 110 -8.31 7.50 19.64
CA GLN A 110 -8.77 7.90 20.98
C GLN A 110 -9.00 6.71 21.90
N PHE A 111 -9.61 5.63 21.38
CA PHE A 111 -9.83 4.40 22.14
C PHE A 111 -8.51 3.76 22.59
N LEU A 112 -7.51 3.70 21.71
CA LEU A 112 -6.19 3.21 22.04
C LEU A 112 -5.45 4.12 23.03
N ALA A 113 -5.59 5.45 22.89
CA ALA A 113 -5.01 6.42 23.80
C ALA A 113 -5.56 6.27 25.23
N LYS A 114 -6.87 6.03 25.38
CA LYS A 114 -7.50 5.71 26.68
C LYS A 114 -6.93 4.45 27.34
N LYS A 115 -6.42 3.51 26.55
CA LYS A 115 -5.76 2.29 27.03
C LYS A 115 -4.24 2.46 27.22
N GLY A 116 -3.71 3.67 27.07
CA GLY A 116 -2.29 3.98 27.25
C GLY A 116 -1.43 3.81 25.98
N TYR A 117 -2.04 3.54 24.83
CA TYR A 117 -1.31 3.35 23.58
C TYR A 117 -1.33 4.60 22.72
N ASN A 118 -0.17 5.16 22.43
CA ASN A 118 -0.02 6.29 21.51
C ASN A 118 0.38 5.81 20.11
N PHE A 119 -0.49 6.05 19.14
CA PHE A 119 -0.27 5.73 17.72
C PHE A 119 -0.42 6.98 16.87
N SER A 120 0.44 7.16 15.88
CA SER A 120 0.16 8.08 14.78
C SER A 120 -0.86 7.48 13.81
N LYS A 121 -1.63 8.32 13.12
CA LYS A 121 -2.62 7.93 12.08
C LYS A 121 -2.07 6.85 11.15
N TRP A 122 -0.89 7.07 10.59
CA TRP A 122 -0.24 6.16 9.63
C TRP A 122 0.28 4.84 10.23
N LYS A 123 0.63 4.83 11.52
CA LYS A 123 1.03 3.59 12.20
C LYS A 123 -0.20 2.74 12.48
N LEU A 124 -1.30 3.37 12.92
CA LEU A 124 -2.59 2.73 13.14
C LEU A 124 -3.13 2.11 11.85
N LEU A 125 -3.19 2.87 10.75
CA LEU A 125 -3.64 2.32 9.45
C LEU A 125 -2.83 1.09 9.02
N ARG A 126 -1.50 1.12 9.19
CA ARG A 126 -0.65 -0.03 8.83
C ARG A 126 -0.98 -1.27 9.65
N VAL A 127 -1.21 -1.10 10.95
CA VAL A 127 -1.61 -2.20 11.84
C VAL A 127 -2.98 -2.75 11.43
N VAL A 128 -3.96 -1.87 11.23
CA VAL A 128 -5.33 -2.23 10.83
C VAL A 128 -5.34 -2.98 9.49
N HIS A 129 -4.56 -2.51 8.51
CA HIS A 129 -4.41 -3.15 7.21
C HIS A 129 -3.72 -4.52 7.29
N GLN A 130 -2.76 -4.68 8.20
CA GLN A 130 -2.12 -5.98 8.46
C GLN A 130 -3.05 -6.99 9.13
N LEU A 131 -4.05 -6.51 9.87
CA LEU A 131 -5.14 -7.32 10.44
C LEU A 131 -6.22 -7.68 9.40
N GLY A 132 -6.10 -7.21 8.16
CA GLY A 132 -7.05 -7.50 7.08
C GLY A 132 -8.21 -6.51 6.98
N PHE A 133 -8.17 -5.41 7.74
CA PHE A 133 -9.16 -4.32 7.61
C PHE A 133 -8.61 -3.24 6.69
N TYR A 134 -9.22 -3.09 5.51
CA TYR A 134 -8.76 -2.15 4.48
C TYR A 134 -9.47 -0.80 4.56
N TYR A 135 -10.69 -0.78 5.10
CA TYR A 135 -11.57 0.38 5.14
C TYR A 135 -12.23 0.47 6.51
N VAL A 136 -12.11 1.63 7.15
CA VAL A 136 -12.82 1.98 8.40
C VAL A 136 -13.73 3.16 8.06
N ASN A 137 -14.58 2.96 7.06
CA ASN A 137 -15.55 3.96 6.62
C ASN A 137 -16.94 3.39 6.86
N PHE A 138 -17.81 4.21 7.43
CA PHE A 138 -19.22 3.92 7.57
C PHE A 138 -19.89 4.14 6.21
N THR A 139 -20.42 3.09 5.60
CA THR A 139 -21.38 3.25 4.50
C THR A 139 -22.71 3.66 5.11
N PRO A 140 -23.31 4.81 4.73
CA PRO A 140 -24.65 5.17 5.16
C PRO A 140 -25.68 4.04 4.97
N PRO A 141 -26.84 4.10 5.65
CA PRO A 141 -27.87 3.09 5.46
C PRO A 141 -28.38 3.11 4.01
N TYR A 142 -28.28 1.95 3.33
CA TYR A 142 -28.74 1.66 1.96
C TYR A 142 -27.88 2.19 0.80
N HIS A 143 -26.89 1.39 0.41
CA HIS A 143 -26.09 1.54 -0.82
C HIS A 143 -26.12 0.24 -1.63
N CYS A 144 -27.21 0.00 -2.37
CA CYS A 144 -27.38 -1.24 -3.13
C CYS A 144 -26.34 -1.38 -4.26
N GLU A 145 -25.77 -0.26 -4.72
CA GLU A 145 -24.69 -0.17 -5.69
C GLU A 145 -23.32 -0.64 -5.15
N LEU A 146 -23.16 -0.74 -3.82
CA LEU A 146 -21.99 -1.32 -3.16
C LEU A 146 -22.17 -2.82 -2.85
N GLN A 147 -23.35 -3.37 -3.12
CA GLN A 147 -23.69 -4.77 -2.82
C GLN A 147 -23.84 -5.56 -4.12
N PRO A 148 -22.78 -6.22 -4.62
CA PRO A 148 -22.81 -6.95 -5.88
C PRO A 148 -23.94 -8.00 -5.97
N ILE A 149 -24.37 -8.53 -4.83
CA ILE A 149 -25.50 -9.46 -4.73
C ILE A 149 -26.83 -8.83 -5.18
N GLU A 150 -27.06 -7.54 -4.91
CA GLU A 150 -28.22 -6.80 -5.41
C GLU A 150 -28.18 -6.68 -6.94
N GLY A 151 -26.98 -6.50 -7.50
CA GLY A 151 -26.75 -6.55 -8.94
C GLY A 151 -27.10 -7.90 -9.56
N VAL A 152 -26.74 -9.00 -8.90
CA VAL A 152 -27.11 -10.36 -9.33
C VAL A 152 -28.62 -10.54 -9.30
N TRP A 153 -29.27 -10.11 -8.21
CA TRP A 153 -30.73 -10.13 -8.09
C TRP A 153 -31.42 -9.27 -9.13
N SER A 154 -30.87 -8.11 -9.49
CA SER A 154 -31.40 -7.24 -10.53
C SER A 154 -31.41 -7.94 -11.90
N VAL A 155 -30.33 -8.67 -12.24
CA VAL A 155 -30.26 -9.46 -13.48
C VAL A 155 -31.31 -10.57 -13.49
N ALA A 156 -31.41 -11.34 -12.40
CA ALA A 156 -32.36 -12.45 -12.30
C ALA A 156 -33.83 -11.96 -12.33
N LYS A 157 -34.17 -10.92 -11.56
CA LYS A 157 -35.51 -10.30 -11.57
C LYS A 157 -35.84 -9.71 -12.93
N GLY A 158 -34.86 -9.08 -13.60
CA GLY A 158 -35.03 -8.55 -14.94
C GLY A 158 -35.38 -9.62 -15.97
N GLU A 159 -34.83 -10.84 -15.83
CA GLU A 159 -35.20 -11.97 -16.70
C GLU A 159 -36.62 -12.44 -16.44
N VAL A 160 -37.02 -12.58 -15.17
CA VAL A 160 -38.40 -12.94 -14.81
C VAL A 160 -39.39 -11.91 -15.36
N ALA A 161 -39.09 -10.61 -15.23
CA ALA A 161 -39.93 -9.55 -15.78
C ALA A 161 -40.04 -9.60 -17.32
N ARG A 162 -38.96 -9.95 -18.03
CA ARG A 162 -38.95 -10.08 -19.50
C ARG A 162 -39.62 -11.34 -20.01
N SER A 163 -39.74 -12.36 -19.16
CA SER A 163 -40.34 -13.66 -19.51
C SER A 163 -41.86 -13.60 -19.64
N GLY A 164 -42.49 -12.44 -19.38
CA GLY A 164 -43.92 -12.21 -19.52
C GLY A 164 -44.72 -12.62 -18.27
N PRO A 165 -46.07 -12.57 -18.34
CA PRO A 165 -46.92 -12.90 -17.20
C PRO A 165 -46.79 -14.38 -16.82
N HIS A 166 -46.84 -14.66 -15.52
CA HIS A 166 -46.63 -15.99 -14.96
C HIS A 166 -47.94 -16.51 -14.35
N PRO A 167 -48.40 -17.71 -14.71
CA PRO A 167 -49.70 -18.22 -14.27
C PRO A 167 -49.78 -18.52 -12.77
N ASN A 168 -48.65 -18.80 -12.12
CA ASN A 168 -48.59 -19.08 -10.68
C ASN A 168 -47.17 -18.87 -10.11
N LEU A 169 -47.04 -18.85 -8.78
CA LEU A 169 -45.76 -18.69 -8.09
C LEU A 169 -44.73 -19.79 -8.42
N LEU A 170 -45.19 -20.99 -8.79
CA LEU A 170 -44.31 -22.11 -9.13
C LEU A 170 -43.60 -21.83 -10.46
N SER A 171 -44.32 -21.27 -11.44
CA SER A 171 -43.73 -20.78 -12.69
C SER A 171 -42.74 -19.64 -12.46
N VAL A 172 -43.06 -18.68 -11.57
CA VAL A 172 -42.12 -17.61 -11.18
C VAL A 172 -40.83 -18.19 -10.59
N ARG A 173 -40.95 -19.15 -9.66
CA ARG A 173 -39.79 -19.82 -9.03
C ARG A 173 -38.93 -20.52 -10.08
N ASN A 174 -39.53 -21.26 -11.00
CA ASN A 174 -38.79 -21.99 -12.03
C ASN A 174 -38.08 -21.04 -13.00
N THR A 175 -38.76 -19.97 -13.43
CA THR A 175 -38.14 -18.92 -14.27
C THR A 175 -36.96 -18.26 -13.54
N LEU A 176 -37.10 -17.97 -12.25
CA LEU A 176 -36.02 -17.40 -11.44
C LEU A 176 -34.82 -18.34 -11.34
N LEU A 177 -35.04 -19.64 -11.07
CA LEU A 177 -33.98 -20.64 -11.01
C LEU A 177 -33.26 -20.77 -12.37
N ASN A 178 -34.01 -20.77 -13.47
CA ASN A 178 -33.44 -20.77 -14.82
C ASN A 178 -32.66 -19.48 -15.09
N ALA A 179 -33.13 -18.31 -14.64
CA ALA A 179 -32.41 -17.05 -14.79
C ALA A 179 -31.06 -17.08 -14.05
N PHE A 180 -31.02 -17.63 -12.83
CA PHE A 180 -29.76 -17.82 -12.10
C PHE A 180 -28.81 -18.76 -12.84
N LYS A 181 -29.32 -19.85 -13.40
CA LYS A 181 -28.50 -20.85 -14.11
C LYS A 181 -27.95 -20.32 -15.45
N GLU A 182 -28.79 -19.66 -16.23
CA GLU A 182 -28.48 -19.32 -17.63
C GLU A 182 -27.92 -17.90 -17.80
N LYS A 183 -28.29 -16.95 -16.93
CA LYS A 183 -27.88 -15.54 -17.07
C LYS A 183 -26.74 -15.14 -16.14
N ILE A 184 -26.60 -15.79 -14.98
CA ILE A 184 -25.55 -15.45 -14.02
C ILE A 184 -24.29 -16.29 -14.30
N SER A 185 -23.46 -15.78 -15.21
CA SER A 185 -22.14 -16.35 -15.46
C SER A 185 -21.06 -15.73 -14.56
N SER A 186 -19.91 -16.40 -14.44
CA SER A 186 -18.73 -15.85 -13.74
C SER A 186 -18.32 -14.47 -14.25
N LYS A 187 -18.45 -14.22 -15.56
CA LYS A 187 -18.18 -12.91 -16.17
C LYS A 187 -19.12 -11.82 -15.64
N VAL A 188 -20.40 -12.13 -15.44
CA VAL A 188 -21.39 -11.20 -14.88
C VAL A 188 -21.04 -10.89 -13.43
N ILE A 189 -20.75 -11.92 -12.62
CA ILE A 189 -20.38 -11.76 -11.20
C ILE A 189 -19.14 -10.88 -11.07
N VAL A 190 -18.09 -11.15 -11.85
CA VAL A 190 -16.85 -10.35 -11.83
C VAL A 190 -17.11 -8.91 -12.30
N GLY A 191 -17.97 -8.70 -13.30
CA GLY A 191 -18.37 -7.38 -13.75
C GLY A 191 -19.09 -6.57 -12.67
N LEU A 192 -20.04 -7.20 -11.98
CA LEU A 192 -20.77 -6.59 -10.87
C LEU A 192 -19.84 -6.27 -9.69
N TRP A 193 -18.91 -7.17 -9.36
CA TRP A 193 -17.90 -6.93 -8.33
C TRP A 193 -17.02 -5.72 -8.66
N ARG A 194 -16.51 -5.63 -9.90
CA ARG A 194 -15.71 -4.48 -10.33
C ARG A 194 -16.50 -3.17 -10.28
N ARG A 195 -17.79 -3.20 -10.61
CA ARG A 195 -18.66 -2.02 -10.51
C ARG A 195 -18.83 -1.57 -9.07
N ALA A 196 -19.08 -2.50 -8.15
CA ALA A 196 -19.16 -2.18 -6.72
C ALA A 196 -17.84 -1.58 -6.20
N LEU A 197 -16.70 -2.13 -6.61
CA LEU A 197 -15.38 -1.56 -6.29
C LEU A 197 -15.17 -0.16 -6.87
N LYS A 198 -15.63 0.10 -8.10
CA LYS A 198 -15.55 1.44 -8.72
C LYS A 198 -16.37 2.45 -7.91
N ASN A 199 -17.61 2.10 -7.60
CA ASN A 199 -18.48 2.95 -6.79
C ASN A 199 -17.88 3.21 -5.40
N ALA A 200 -17.33 2.18 -4.75
CA ALA A 200 -16.66 2.33 -3.45
C ALA A 200 -15.47 3.32 -3.52
N LYS A 201 -14.72 3.32 -4.62
CA LYS A 201 -13.63 4.28 -4.85
C LYS A 201 -14.15 5.71 -5.04
N GLU A 202 -15.25 5.89 -5.76
CA GLU A 202 -15.89 7.20 -5.94
C GLU A 202 -16.38 7.78 -4.60
N TYR A 203 -17.03 6.95 -3.77
CA TYR A 203 -17.43 7.35 -2.40
C TYR A 203 -16.22 7.75 -1.55
N PHE A 204 -15.11 7.04 -1.69
CA PHE A 204 -13.88 7.36 -0.97
C PHE A 204 -13.30 8.72 -1.39
N GLU A 205 -13.23 8.99 -2.70
CA GLU A 205 -12.76 10.27 -3.24
C GLU A 205 -13.68 11.43 -2.85
N SER A 206 -15.01 11.21 -2.81
CA SER A 206 -15.94 12.24 -2.33
C SER A 206 -15.80 12.51 -0.83
N ASP A 207 -15.61 11.47 -0.01
CA ASP A 207 -15.42 11.63 1.44
C ASP A 207 -14.12 12.37 1.77
N GLU A 208 -13.02 12.08 1.07
CA GLU A 208 -11.77 12.83 1.22
C GLU A 208 -11.95 14.30 0.84
N ASN A 209 -12.68 14.60 -0.25
CA ASN A 209 -12.96 15.96 -0.66
C ASN A 209 -13.85 16.71 0.34
N ILE A 210 -14.85 16.04 0.95
CA ILE A 210 -15.70 16.63 1.99
C ILE A 210 -14.87 16.96 3.25
N GLN A 211 -14.00 16.04 3.68
CA GLN A 211 -13.11 16.28 4.83
C GLN A 211 -12.15 17.46 4.59
N LEU A 212 -11.66 17.63 3.36
CA LEU A 212 -10.82 18.78 3.00
C LEU A 212 -11.60 20.11 2.99
N LEU A 213 -12.88 20.08 2.61
CA LEU A 213 -13.75 21.27 2.62
C LEU A 213 -14.12 21.70 4.04
N ASP A 214 -14.36 20.75 4.94
CA ASP A 214 -14.63 21.04 6.36
C ASP A 214 -13.39 21.65 7.05
N GLU A 215 -12.17 21.23 6.67
CA GLU A 215 -10.92 21.82 7.18
C GLU A 215 -10.66 23.25 6.64
N GLU A 216 -11.20 23.63 5.49
CA GLU A 216 -11.05 24.98 4.90
C GLU A 216 -12.11 25.97 5.43
N PHE A 217 -13.28 25.49 5.86
CA PHE A 217 -14.38 26.35 6.34
C PHE A 217 -14.18 26.87 7.78
N ASP A 218 -13.37 26.20 8.60
CA ASP A 218 -13.07 26.61 9.98
C ASP A 218 -12.08 27.80 10.07
N GLY A 219 -11.65 28.35 8.92
CA GLY A 219 -10.69 29.46 8.82
C GLY A 219 -11.28 30.88 8.84
N TYR A 220 -12.61 31.06 8.90
CA TYR A 220 -13.21 32.39 8.85
C TYR A 220 -14.40 32.55 9.82
N SER A 221 -14.12 32.93 11.06
CA SER A 221 -15.05 33.75 11.83
C SER A 221 -14.34 34.69 12.81
N SER A 222 -14.45 35.98 12.47
CA SER A 222 -14.47 37.15 13.35
C SER A 222 -13.14 37.64 13.95
N SER A 223 -12.39 38.40 13.15
CA SER A 223 -11.88 39.68 13.65
C SER A 223 -12.80 40.75 13.10
N ASP A 224 -13.67 41.27 13.96
CA ASP A 224 -13.99 42.70 14.05
C ASP A 224 -15.11 42.84 15.09
N ASN A 225 -14.72 43.33 16.27
CA ASN A 225 -15.56 44.27 17.00
C ASN A 225 -14.65 45.14 17.87
N ASP A 226 -14.55 46.37 17.40
CA ASP A 226 -14.04 47.55 18.08
C ASP A 226 -14.60 47.68 19.49
N HIS A 227 -13.72 47.93 20.46
CA HIS A 227 -14.05 48.82 21.56
C HIS A 227 -12.96 49.88 21.72
N VAL A 228 -13.33 51.06 21.24
CA VAL A 228 -12.78 52.38 21.55
C VAL A 228 -12.94 52.67 23.05
N ILE A 229 -11.91 53.27 23.66
CA ILE A 229 -12.07 54.36 24.62
C ILE A 229 -11.64 55.63 23.91
#